data_AF-A0A451A7B0-F1
#
_entry.id   AF-A0A451A7B0-F1
#
_cell.length_a   1.000
_cell.length_b   1.000
_cell.length_c   1.000
_cell.angle_alpha   90.00
_cell.angle_beta   90.00
_cell.angle_gamma   90.00
#
_symmetry.space_group_name_H-M   'P 1'
#
loop_
_entity.id
_entity.type
_entity.pdbx_description
1 polymer ?
#
loop_
_entity_poly.entity_id
_entity_poly.type
_entity_poly.pdbx_seq_one_letter_code
_entity_poly.pdbx_strand_id
1 'polypeptide(L)' 'MSHVWQLREAISQQEEENVALRERNRRLKADVTDLKEGLTAIESRARRDLGMIREGETFFQFVDY' A
#
# COMPACT_ATOMS: atom_id res chain seq x y z
N MET A 1 -2.18 -22.68 39.26
CA MET A 1 -3.25 -23.09 38.32
C MET A 1 -4.00 -21.90 37.71
N SER A 2 -4.45 -20.90 38.49
CA SER A 2 -5.20 -19.73 37.98
C SER A 2 -4.42 -18.83 36.99
N HIS A 3 -3.13 -18.60 37.24
CA HIS A 3 -2.32 -17.69 36.41
C HIS A 3 -2.14 -18.17 34.95
N VAL A 4 -2.02 -19.48 34.73
CA VAL A 4 -1.88 -20.06 33.38
C VAL A 4 -3.17 -19.90 32.59
N TRP A 5 -4.33 -19.98 33.25
CA TRP A 5 -5.64 -19.76 32.62
C TRP A 5 -5.82 -18.31 32.20
N GLN A 6 -5.47 -17.36 33.07
CA GLN A 6 -5.53 -15.93 32.75
C GLN A 6 -4.61 -15.55 31.58
N LEU A 7 -3.39 -16.10 31.53
CA LEU A 7 -2.49 -15.86 30.39
C LEU A 7 -3.05 -16.46 29.09
N ARG A 8 -3.65 -17.66 29.13
CA ARG A 8 -4.25 -18.26 27.94
C ARG A 8 -5.42 -17.44 27.40
N GLU A 9 -6.24 -16.90 28.29
CA GLU A 9 -7.35 -16.04 27.92
C GLU A 9 -6.87 -14.72 27.30
N ALA A 10 -5.84 -14.10 27.88
CA ALA A 10 -5.21 -12.90 27.31
C ALA A 10 -4.58 -13.16 25.93
N ILE A 11 -3.93 -14.32 25.73
CA ILE A 11 -3.38 -14.72 24.43
C ILE A 11 -4.51 -14.88 23.41
N SER A 12 -5.61 -15.56 23.76
CA SER A 12 -6.76 -15.74 22.87
C SER A 12 -7.35 -14.40 22.42
N GLN A 13 -7.55 -13.46 23.35
CA GLN A 13 -8.04 -12.12 23.03
C GLN A 13 -7.07 -11.37 22.11
N GLN A 14 -5.76 -11.48 22.38
CA GLN A 14 -4.75 -10.82 21.56
C GLN A 14 -4.67 -11.43 20.15
N GLU A 15 -4.88 -12.73 20.00
CA GLU A 15 -4.93 -13.40 18.71
C GLU A 15 -6.14 -12.94 17.89
N GLU A 16 -7.32 -12.82 18.50
CA GLU A 16 -8.51 -12.28 17.84
C GLU A 16 -8.29 -10.83 17.36
N GLU A 17 -7.71 -9.98 18.20
CA GLU A 17 -7.38 -8.61 17.83
C GLU A 17 -6.35 -8.56 16.68
N ASN A 18 -5.34 -9.42 16.74
CA ASN A 18 -4.34 -9.52 15.68
C ASN A 18 -4.96 -9.95 14.33
N VAL A 19 -5.94 -10.85 14.35
CA VAL A 19 -6.68 -11.25 13.13
C VAL A 19 -7.44 -10.06 12.55
N ALA A 20 -8.16 -9.30 13.39
CA ALA A 20 -8.89 -8.11 12.94
C ALA A 20 -7.95 -7.03 12.35
N LEU A 21 -6.81 -6.78 13.00
CA LEU A 21 -5.81 -5.83 12.53
C LEU A 21 -5.16 -6.26 11.21
N ARG A 22 -4.89 -7.56 11.04
CA ARG A 22 -4.35 -8.11 9.78
C ARG A 22 -5.31 -7.92 8.62
N GLU A 23 -6.59 -8.19 8.83
CA GLU A 23 -7.63 -7.96 7.81
C GLU A 23 -7.75 -6.48 7.42
N ARG A 24 -7.72 -5.58 8.42
CA ARG A 24 -7.72 -4.13 8.16
C ARG A 24 -6.48 -3.71 7.35
N ASN A 25 -5.29 -4.17 7.75
CA ASN A 25 -4.06 -3.87 7.03
C ASN A 25 -4.07 -4.41 5.60
N ARG A 26 -4.66 -5.59 5.37
CA ARG A 26 -4.81 -6.17 4.04
C ARG A 26 -5.68 -5.28 3.14
N ARG A 27 -6.80 -4.78 3.64
CA ARG A 27 -7.68 -3.85 2.90
C ARG A 27 -6.95 -2.55 2.59
N LEU A 28 -6.36 -1.90 3.59
CA LEU A 28 -5.62 -0.66 3.40
C LEU A 28 -4.47 -0.82 2.41
N LYS A 29 -3.78 -1.96 2.41
CA LYS A 29 -2.71 -2.25 1.45
C LYS A 29 -3.24 -2.39 0.03
N ALA A 30 -4.42 -3.00 -0.15
CA ALA A 30 -5.09 -3.05 -1.44
C ALA A 30 -5.45 -1.63 -1.91
N ASP A 31 -6.10 -0.83 -1.07
CA ASP A 31 -6.47 0.56 -1.38
C ASP A 31 -5.25 1.42 -1.77
N VAL A 32 -4.14 1.27 -1.05
CA VAL A 32 -2.88 1.96 -1.36
C VAL A 32 -2.29 1.48 -2.69
N THR A 33 -2.43 0.20 -3.02
CA THR A 33 -1.94 -0.35 -4.29
C THR A 33 -2.77 0.19 -5.44
N ASP A 34 -4.10 0.11 -5.35
CA ASP A 34 -5.04 0.62 -6.35
C ASP A 34 -4.83 2.12 -6.59
N LEU A 35 -4.64 2.91 -5.52
CA LEU A 35 -4.37 4.34 -5.65
C LEU A 35 -3.04 4.61 -6.35
N LYS A 36 -1.99 3.85 -6.03
CA LYS A 36 -0.68 3.97 -6.69
C LYS A 36 -0.76 3.59 -8.16
N GLU A 37 -1.47 2.54 -8.51
CA GLU A 37 -1.66 2.12 -9.90
C GLU A 37 -2.44 3.19 -10.68
N GLY A 38 -3.52 3.73 -10.11
CA GLY A 38 -4.29 4.83 -10.69
C GLY A 38 -3.45 6.09 -10.92
N LEU A 39 -2.64 6.49 -9.92
CA LEU A 39 -1.73 7.64 -10.05
C LEU A 39 -0.61 7.39 -11.08
N THR A 40 -0.08 6.17 -11.15
CA THR A 40 0.96 5.79 -12.12
C THR A 40 0.42 5.85 -13.55
N ALA A 41 -0.84 5.44 -13.76
CA ALA A 41 -1.50 5.54 -15.06
C ALA A 41 -1.68 7.01 -15.51
N ILE A 42 -2.10 7.88 -14.58
CA ILE A 42 -2.23 9.32 -14.84
C ILE A 42 -0.86 9.95 -15.13
N GLU A 43 0.16 9.64 -14.34
CA GLU A 43 1.51 10.16 -14.53
C GLU A 43 2.12 9.70 -15.87
N SER A 44 1.93 8.43 -16.24
CA SER A 44 2.39 7.91 -17.54
C SER A 44 1.75 8.65 -18.70
N ARG A 45 0.46 8.98 -18.59
CA ARG A 45 -0.26 9.77 -19.59
C ARG A 45 0.24 11.21 -19.64
N ALA A 46 0.44 11.87 -18.50
CA ALA A 46 0.97 13.23 -18.45
C ALA A 46 2.40 13.31 -19.00
N ARG A 47 3.25 12.32 -18.74
CA ARG A 47 4.62 12.26 -19.27
C ARG A 47 4.64 11.99 -20.78
N ARG A 48 3.80 11.08 -21.27
CA ARG A 48 3.75 10.71 -22.70
C ARG A 48 3.04 11.75 -23.57
N ASP A 49 1.90 12.26 -23.13
CA ASP A 49 1.02 13.10 -23.95
C ASP A 49 1.34 14.59 -23.78
N LEU A 50 1.81 15.01 -22.59
CA LEU A 50 2.02 16.43 -22.26
C LEU A 50 3.49 16.79 -22.04
N GLY A 51 4.41 15.82 -22.09
CA GLY A 51 5.84 16.05 -21.83
C GLY A 51 6.13 16.58 -20.42
N MET A 52 5.21 16.36 -19.47
CA MET A 52 5.34 16.88 -18.10
C MET A 52 6.46 16.14 -17.37
N ILE A 53 7.43 16.90 -16.85
CA ILE A 53 8.55 16.43 -16.03
C ILE A 53 8.45 17.03 -14.63
N ARG A 54 8.85 16.29 -13.59
CA ARG A 54 8.88 16.84 -12.23
C ARG A 54 10.05 17.82 -12.07
N GLU A 55 9.94 18.77 -11.14
CA GLU A 55 11.04 19.67 -10.80
C GLU A 55 12.29 18.88 -10.38
N GLY A 56 13.42 19.15 -11.03
CA GLY A 56 14.71 18.49 -10.77
C GLY A 56 14.92 17.16 -11.51
N GLU A 57 14.00 16.74 -12.37
CA GLU A 57 14.12 15.49 -13.14
C GLU A 57 14.69 15.73 -14.55
N THR A 58 15.63 14.88 -14.99
CA THR A 58 16.09 14.86 -16.39
C THR A 58 15.42 13.71 -17.12
N PHE A 59 14.47 14.02 -18.00
CA PHE A 59 13.71 13.03 -18.76
C PHE A 59 14.32 12.82 -20.15
N PHE A 60 14.67 11.58 -20.49
CA PHE A 60 15.16 11.20 -21.80
C PHE A 60 14.05 10.48 -22.57
N GLN A 61 13.52 11.11 -23.61
CA GLN A 61 12.60 10.49 -24.56
C GLN A 61 13.37 10.12 -25.83
N PHE A 62 13.52 8.82 -26.08
CA PHE A 62 14.04 8.33 -27.35
C PHE A 62 12.90 8.35 -28.37
N VAL A 63 12.99 9.21 -29.37
CA VAL A 63 12.09 9.24 -30.52
C VAL A 63 12.86 8.58 -31.66
N ASP A 64 12.57 7.30 -31.93
CA ASP A 64 13.11 6.63 -33.12
C ASP A 64 12.42 7.21 -34.37
N TYR A 65 13.23 7.58 -35.37
CA TYR A 65 12.80 8.24 -36.62
C TYR A 65 12.34 7.24 -37.69
#